data_AF-A0A7S1T0X0-F1
#
_entry.id   AF-A0A7S1T0X0-F1
#
_cell.length_a   1.000
_cell.length_b   1.000
_cell.length_c   1.000
_cell.angle_alpha   90.00
_cell.angle_beta   90.00
_cell.angle_gamma   90.00
#
_symmetry.space_group_name_H-M   'P 1'
#
loop_
_entity.id
_entity.type
_entity.pdbx_description
1 polymer ?
#
loop_
_entity_poly.entity_id
_entity_poly.type
_entity_poly.pdbx_seq_one_letter_code
_entity_poly.pdbx_strand_id
1 'polypeptide(L)'
;PGKATVLLLDVAEPMHDWLDAAFTAISGSLVAKMVNSPKEQVALVLYGTTGTDNSVHREVGDSEQYLRIEEVWPMKCPCKEEVALFEGLAKGHGKRDAEVLEALVVAINV
;
A
#
# COMPACT_ATOMS: atom_id res chain seq x y z
N PRO A 1 3.62 -23.01 -5.18
CA PRO A 1 3.74 -21.54 -5.17
C PRO A 1 2.81 -20.94 -4.10
N GLY A 2 3.32 -20.08 -3.23
CA GLY A 2 2.47 -19.32 -2.31
C GLY A 2 1.60 -18.33 -3.08
N LYS A 3 0.44 -17.97 -2.54
CA LYS A 3 -0.41 -16.92 -3.12
C LYS A 3 0.25 -15.56 -2.89
N ALA A 4 0.32 -14.73 -3.92
CA ALA A 4 0.74 -13.34 -3.83
C ALA A 4 -0.49 -12.43 -3.71
N THR A 5 -0.39 -11.35 -2.94
CA THR A 5 -1.46 -10.36 -2.75
C THR A 5 -0.84 -8.98 -2.67
N VAL A 6 -1.40 -8.01 -3.40
CA VAL A 6 -1.04 -6.61 -3.25
C VAL A 6 -2.18 -5.91 -2.52
N LEU A 7 -1.86 -5.26 -1.41
CA LEU A 7 -2.78 -4.36 -0.73
C LEU A 7 -2.60 -2.98 -1.36
N LEU A 8 -3.65 -2.50 -2.03
CA LEU A 8 -3.70 -1.15 -2.59
C LEU A 8 -4.67 -0.32 -1.74
N LEU A 9 -4.17 0.68 -1.02
CA LEU A 9 -4.96 1.45 -0.07
C LEU A 9 -4.97 2.95 -0.40
N ASP A 10 -6.18 3.50 -0.43
CA ASP A 10 -6.44 4.93 -0.52
C ASP A 10 -6.26 5.59 0.85
N VAL A 11 -5.29 6.48 0.98
CA VAL A 11 -5.05 7.24 2.20
C VAL A 11 -5.37 8.73 2.06
N ALA A 12 -6.04 9.13 0.98
CA ALA A 12 -6.43 10.52 0.74
C ALA A 12 -7.50 11.01 1.74
N GLU A 13 -7.63 12.33 1.86
CA GLU A 13 -8.59 13.00 2.76
C GLU A 13 -10.02 12.41 2.74
N PRO A 14 -10.63 12.08 1.57
CA PRO A 14 -11.97 11.50 1.54
C PRO A 14 -12.12 10.14 2.24
N MET A 15 -11.01 9.44 2.49
CA MET A 15 -11.00 8.11 3.10
C MET A 15 -10.69 8.13 4.59
N HIS A 16 -10.32 9.29 5.17
CA HIS A 16 -9.84 9.40 6.55
C HIS A 16 -10.79 8.85 7.61
N ASP A 17 -12.11 8.98 7.38
CA ASP A 17 -13.16 8.47 8.29
C ASP A 17 -13.24 6.93 8.29
N TRP A 18 -12.72 6.28 7.24
CA TRP A 18 -12.77 4.83 7.04
C TRP A 18 -11.43 4.15 7.35
N LEU A 19 -10.33 4.91 7.34
CA LEU A 19 -8.97 4.38 7.47
C LEU A 19 -8.77 3.61 8.78
N ASP A 20 -9.26 4.10 9.91
CA ASP A 20 -9.04 3.44 11.20
C ASP A 20 -9.68 2.04 11.23
N ALA A 21 -10.88 1.91 10.65
CA ALA A 21 -11.58 0.64 10.51
C ALA A 21 -10.89 -0.29 9.49
N ALA A 22 -10.46 0.27 8.35
CA ALA A 22 -9.72 -0.47 7.34
C ALA A 22 -8.38 -1.00 7.88
N PHE A 23 -7.64 -0.17 8.62
CA PHE A 23 -6.38 -0.56 9.26
C PHE A 23 -6.61 -1.71 10.25
N THR A 24 -7.61 -1.59 11.12
CA THR A 24 -7.93 -2.66 12.07
C THR A 24 -8.24 -3.99 11.36
N ALA A 25 -9.06 -3.96 10.32
CA ALA A 25 -9.43 -5.16 9.57
C ALA A 25 -8.24 -5.77 8.81
N ILE A 26 -7.42 -4.94 8.17
CA ILE A 26 -6.27 -5.38 7.39
C ILE A 26 -5.15 -5.90 8.31
N SER A 27 -4.86 -5.25 9.44
CA SER A 27 -3.92 -5.77 10.46
C SER A 27 -4.34 -7.15 10.93
N GLY A 28 -5.61 -7.35 11.27
CA GLY A 28 -6.14 -8.65 11.66
C GLY A 28 -5.95 -9.72 10.56
N SER A 29 -6.17 -9.34 9.29
CA SER A 29 -5.91 -10.21 8.14
C SER A 29 -4.43 -10.55 7.96
N LEU A 30 -3.52 -9.59 8.15
CA LEU A 30 -2.07 -9.82 8.09
C LEU A 30 -1.61 -10.81 9.18
N VAL A 31 -2.06 -10.61 10.42
CA VAL A 31 -1.78 -11.52 11.54
C VAL A 31 -2.34 -12.92 11.25
N ALA A 32 -3.55 -13.02 10.72
CA ALA A 32 -4.15 -14.31 10.35
C ALA A 32 -3.32 -15.02 9.25
N LYS A 33 -2.79 -14.29 8.26
CA LYS A 33 -1.91 -14.83 7.22
C LYS A 33 -0.58 -15.32 7.80
N MET A 34 0.02 -14.58 8.72
CA MET A 34 1.27 -14.99 9.39
C MET A 34 1.13 -16.35 10.09
N VAL A 35 -0.02 -16.61 10.71
CA VAL A 35 -0.27 -17.86 11.46
C VAL A 35 -0.72 -18.99 10.53
N ASN A 36 -1.68 -18.74 9.66
CA ASN A 36 -2.36 -19.79 8.89
C ASN A 36 -1.74 -20.04 7.51
N SER A 37 -0.98 -19.08 6.98
CA SER A 37 -0.47 -19.11 5.61
C SER A 37 0.89 -18.42 5.50
N PRO A 38 1.92 -18.84 6.25
CA PRO A 38 3.21 -18.13 6.39
C PRO A 38 4.04 -18.06 5.09
N LYS A 39 3.62 -18.75 4.03
CA LYS A 39 4.25 -18.73 2.71
C LYS A 39 3.56 -17.77 1.74
N GLU A 40 2.44 -17.16 2.13
CA GLU A 40 1.78 -16.15 1.32
C GLU A 40 2.54 -14.84 1.39
N GLN A 41 2.71 -14.22 0.22
CA GLN A 41 3.42 -12.97 0.09
C GLN A 41 2.42 -11.82 -0.04
N VAL A 42 2.75 -10.72 0.61
CA VAL A 42 1.96 -9.50 0.60
C VAL A 42 2.86 -8.32 0.28
N ALA A 43 2.44 -7.47 -0.64
CA ALA A 43 2.98 -6.14 -0.85
C ALA A 43 1.99 -5.07 -0.39
N LEU A 44 2.47 -3.88 -0.09
CA LEU A 44 1.63 -2.72 0.24
C LEU A 44 1.98 -1.52 -0.63
N VAL A 45 0.96 -0.98 -1.28
CA VAL A 45 1.00 0.27 -2.02
C VAL A 45 -0.06 1.21 -1.46
N LEU A 46 0.35 2.44 -1.18
CA LEU A 46 -0.54 3.52 -0.76
C LEU A 46 -0.68 4.53 -1.90
N TYR A 47 -1.88 5.06 -2.09
CA TYR A 47 -2.11 6.20 -2.98
C TYR A 47 -2.90 7.30 -2.28
N GLY A 48 -2.72 8.54 -2.75
CA GLY A 48 -3.19 9.73 -2.02
C GLY A 48 -2.24 10.15 -0.88
N THR A 49 -0.99 9.69 -0.93
CA THR A 49 0.05 10.05 0.04
C THR A 49 0.51 11.50 -0.15
N THR A 50 1.34 11.98 0.78
CA THR A 50 1.95 13.32 0.66
C THR A 50 3.18 13.29 -0.26
N GLY A 51 3.93 12.19 -0.26
CA GLY A 51 5.14 12.00 -1.07
C GLY A 51 4.96 11.01 -2.22
N THR A 52 6.00 10.85 -3.03
CA THR A 52 6.05 9.85 -4.12
C THR A 52 7.29 8.98 -3.91
N ASP A 53 7.09 7.68 -3.75
CA ASP A 53 8.18 6.69 -3.76
C ASP A 53 7.67 5.38 -4.36
N ASN A 54 7.77 5.28 -5.69
CA ASN A 54 7.43 4.06 -6.41
C ASN A 54 8.39 3.82 -7.57
N SER A 55 8.52 2.54 -7.94
CA SER A 55 9.41 2.05 -8.99
C SER A 55 9.06 2.62 -10.37
N VAL A 56 7.76 2.71 -10.68
CA VAL A 56 7.26 3.16 -12.00
C VAL A 56 7.59 4.65 -12.23
N HIS A 57 7.37 5.51 -11.24
CA HIS A 57 7.75 6.92 -11.31
C HIS A 57 9.24 7.09 -11.61
N ARG A 58 10.10 6.31 -10.93
CA ARG A 58 11.56 6.32 -11.15
C ARG A 58 11.95 5.81 -12.55
N GLU A 59 11.23 4.83 -13.07
CA GLU A 59 11.50 4.23 -14.39
C GLU A 59 11.07 5.14 -15.55
N VAL A 60 9.87 5.72 -15.45
CA VAL A 60 9.30 6.57 -16.52
C VAL A 60 10.06 7.89 -16.62
N GLY A 61 10.52 8.45 -15.50
CA GLY A 61 11.28 9.70 -15.48
C GLY A 61 10.48 10.95 -15.87
N ASP A 62 9.15 10.82 -15.95
CA ASP A 62 8.21 11.93 -16.11
C ASP A 62 7.84 12.49 -14.72
N SER A 63 8.00 13.79 -14.52
CA SER A 63 7.74 14.45 -13.24
C SER A 63 6.26 14.53 -12.87
N GLU A 64 5.35 14.27 -13.81
CA GLU A 64 3.91 14.48 -13.63
C GLU A 64 3.11 13.19 -13.44
N GLN A 65 3.70 12.00 -13.64
CA GLN A 65 2.99 10.72 -13.60
C GLN A 65 3.34 9.89 -12.37
N TYR A 66 2.40 9.08 -11.90
CA TYR A 66 2.55 8.17 -10.77
C TYR A 66 2.92 8.89 -9.46
N LEU A 67 2.37 10.09 -9.29
CA LEU A 67 2.60 10.95 -8.13
C LEU A 67 1.72 10.56 -6.95
N ARG A 68 2.18 10.87 -5.72
CA ARG A 68 1.42 10.62 -4.48
C ARG A 68 1.04 9.15 -4.31
N ILE A 69 1.96 8.28 -4.73
CA ILE A 69 1.89 6.83 -4.60
C ILE A 69 3.20 6.37 -3.95
N GLU A 70 3.09 5.57 -2.89
CA GLU A 70 4.23 5.02 -2.14
C GLU A 70 4.15 3.50 -2.08
N GLU A 71 5.22 2.83 -2.51
CA GLU A 71 5.47 1.41 -2.30
C GLU A 71 6.06 1.23 -0.89
N VAL A 72 5.22 0.95 0.10
CA VAL A 72 5.64 0.90 1.51
C VAL A 72 6.49 -0.33 1.80
N TRP A 73 6.12 -1.49 1.23
CA TRP A 73 6.97 -2.67 1.26
C TRP A 73 6.76 -3.57 0.04
N PRO A 74 7.84 -4.21 -0.46
CA PRO A 74 7.79 -5.07 -1.63
C PRO A 74 7.17 -6.43 -1.31
N MET A 75 6.87 -7.22 -2.34
CA MET A 75 6.30 -8.56 -2.22
C MET A 75 7.14 -9.48 -1.32
N LYS A 76 6.63 -9.78 -0.12
CA LYS A 76 7.29 -10.66 0.85
C LYS A 76 6.31 -11.30 1.83
N CYS A 77 6.72 -12.35 2.53
CA CYS A 77 5.92 -12.88 3.63
C CYS A 77 5.86 -11.83 4.75
N PRO A 78 4.66 -11.43 5.22
CA PRO A 78 4.57 -10.46 6.31
C PRO A 78 5.14 -11.06 7.60
N CYS A 79 5.86 -10.25 8.36
CA CYS A 79 6.25 -10.54 9.74
C CYS A 79 5.78 -9.41 10.68
N LYS A 80 6.25 -9.45 11.94
CA LYS A 80 5.76 -8.51 12.97
C LYS A 80 6.08 -7.07 12.61
N GLU A 81 7.18 -6.88 11.89
CA GLU A 81 7.69 -5.62 11.39
C GLU A 81 6.70 -4.98 10.41
N GLU A 82 6.12 -5.73 9.46
CA GLU A 82 5.12 -5.19 8.53
C GLU A 82 3.80 -4.88 9.22
N VAL A 83 3.39 -5.68 10.21
CA VAL A 83 2.19 -5.37 10.99
C VAL A 83 2.39 -4.07 11.78
N ALA A 84 3.53 -3.91 12.45
CA ALA A 84 3.84 -2.69 13.19
C ALA A 84 3.96 -1.47 12.26
N LEU A 85 4.55 -1.64 11.08
CA LEU A 85 4.64 -0.60 10.06
C LEU A 85 3.25 -0.19 9.56
N PHE A 86 2.38 -1.18 9.31
CA PHE A 86 1.01 -0.95 8.85
C PHE A 86 0.16 -0.20 9.89
N GLU A 87 0.28 -0.57 11.17
CA GLU A 87 -0.41 0.10 12.27
C GLU A 87 0.09 1.54 12.50
N GLY A 88 1.33 1.84 12.08
CA GLY A 88 1.94 3.16 12.17
C GLY A 88 1.70 4.06 10.95
N LEU A 89 0.90 3.62 9.97
CA LEU A 89 0.67 4.39 8.74
C LEU A 89 -0.05 5.70 9.02
N ALA A 90 0.49 6.78 8.46
CA ALA A 90 -0.12 8.10 8.54
C ALA A 90 -1.22 8.26 7.48
N LYS A 91 -2.23 9.06 7.82
CA LYS A 91 -3.22 9.53 6.85
C LYS A 91 -2.52 10.45 5.84
N GLY A 92 -2.77 10.23 4.55
CA GLY A 92 -2.25 11.07 3.48
C GLY A 92 -2.94 12.43 3.45
N HIS A 93 -2.22 13.47 3.04
CA HIS A 93 -2.80 14.81 2.82
C HIS A 93 -2.96 15.11 1.32
N GLY A 94 -2.82 14.10 0.46
CA GLY A 94 -3.02 14.25 -0.95
C GLY A 94 -4.45 14.67 -1.25
N LYS A 95 -4.61 15.78 -1.98
CA LYS A 95 -5.86 16.01 -2.74
C LYS A 95 -5.98 14.90 -3.79
N ARG A 96 -7.22 14.66 -4.25
CA ARG A 96 -7.73 13.63 -5.20
C ARG A 96 -6.96 13.43 -6.54
N ASP A 97 -5.75 13.95 -6.67
CA ASP A 97 -4.98 13.99 -7.91
C ASP A 97 -4.26 12.65 -8.20
N ALA A 98 -4.13 11.75 -7.22
CA ALA A 98 -3.65 10.39 -7.50
C ALA A 98 -4.80 9.56 -8.08
N GLU A 99 -4.73 9.29 -9.38
CA GLU A 99 -5.72 8.46 -10.03
C GLU A 99 -5.56 7.01 -9.61
N VAL A 100 -6.65 6.37 -9.18
CA VAL A 100 -6.67 4.94 -8.81
C VAL A 100 -6.10 4.04 -9.91
N LEU A 101 -6.17 4.48 -11.17
CA LEU A 101 -5.59 3.78 -12.32
C LEU A 101 -4.07 3.80 -12.31
N GLU A 102 -3.43 4.93 -12.02
CA GLU A 102 -1.97 5.00 -11.87
C GLU A 102 -1.50 4.14 -10.69
N ALA A 103 -2.23 4.21 -9.58
CA ALA A 103 -1.96 3.39 -8.40
C ALA A 103 -2.09 1.89 -8.69
N LEU A 104 -3.04 1.50 -9.55
CA LEU A 104 -3.19 0.12 -10.00
C LEU A 104 -2.02 -0.32 -10.91
N VAL A 105 -1.53 0.55 -11.79
CA VAL A 105 -0.35 0.26 -12.61
C VAL A 105 0.87 0.02 -11.72
N VAL A 106 1.09 0.89 -10.72
CA VAL A 106 2.15 0.68 -9.73
C VAL A 106 1.96 -0.65 -9.02
N ALA A 107 0.76 -0.95 -8.50
CA ALA A 107 0.48 -2.19 -7.78
C ALA A 107 0.73 -3.47 -8.60
N ILE A 108 0.51 -3.44 -9.91
CA ILE A 108 0.79 -4.58 -10.80
C ILE A 108 2.31 -4.80 -10.99
N ASN A 109 3.11 -3.75 -10.83
CA ASN A 109 4.55 -3.77 -11.02
C ASN A 109 5.36 -4.18 -9.77
N VAL A 110 4.68 -4.40 -8.63
CA VAL A 110 5.30 -4.77 -7.34
C VAL A 110 5.48 -6.27 -7.16
#